data_AF-A0A0Q7HKB2-F1
#
_entry.id   AF-A0A0Q7HKB2-F1
#
_cell.length_a   1.000
_cell.length_b   1.000
_cell.length_c   1.000
_cell.angle_alpha   90.00
_cell.angle_beta   90.00
_cell.angle_gamma   90.00
#
_symmetry.space_group_name_H-M   'P 1'
#
loop_
_entity.id
_entity.type
_entity.pdbx_description
1 polymer ?
#
loop_
_entity_poly.entity_id
_entity_poly.type
_entity_poly.pdbx_seq_one_letter_code
_entity_poly.pdbx_strand_id
1 'polypeptide(L)'
;MLRVDTLQELFVAAETLSRFRANGHGRLTVMTNAGGAGVMAADAAAHEGVALADPGCALLARLDALLPANWSRANPIDIIGDAPAERYAETLGALLADASAGAVLFMHAPTAIVRSEDVARACLPLLRGHASRVMSAWLDDDAVAQARRLFEDAGVADYATPEEAVHAFAMLQTYRRNQEILMETPGADQGAVPDAAAVHATLGAALAEQREWLGEQEAKSLLRAYGIETVPTVALAPTAEAAVELPRGWDTRWR
;
A
#
# COMPACT_ATOMS: atom_id res chain seq x y z
N MET A 1 3.85 -4.79 7.10
CA MET A 1 4.33 -5.82 6.15
C MET A 1 3.70 -5.55 4.78
N LEU A 2 4.46 -5.66 3.68
CA LEU A 2 3.91 -5.64 2.32
C LEU A 2 3.97 -7.07 1.79
N ARG A 3 2.82 -7.59 1.35
CA ARG A 3 2.73 -8.88 0.68
C ARG A 3 2.57 -8.62 -0.82
N VAL A 4 3.22 -9.46 -1.60
CA VAL A 4 3.18 -9.48 -3.07
C VAL A 4 2.88 -10.91 -3.52
N ASP A 5 2.29 -11.06 -4.70
CA ASP A 5 1.84 -12.36 -5.18
C ASP A 5 2.75 -12.93 -6.28
N THR A 6 3.61 -12.11 -6.87
CA THR A 6 4.57 -12.54 -7.90
C THR A 6 6.02 -12.16 -7.58
N LEU A 7 6.96 -12.87 -8.22
CA LEU A 7 8.39 -12.55 -8.11
C LEU A 7 8.71 -11.19 -8.77
N GLN A 8 8.02 -10.84 -9.85
CA GLN A 8 8.17 -9.53 -10.49
C GLN A 8 7.77 -8.41 -9.53
N GLU A 9 6.59 -8.52 -8.89
CA GLU A 9 6.15 -7.57 -7.87
C GLU A 9 7.13 -7.49 -6.69
N LEU A 10 7.79 -8.59 -6.31
CA LEU A 10 8.82 -8.55 -5.27
C LEU A 10 9.99 -7.63 -5.67
N PHE A 11 10.45 -7.69 -6.92
CA PHE A 11 11.53 -6.82 -7.40
C PHE A 11 11.06 -5.36 -7.50
N VAL A 12 9.87 -5.12 -8.04
CA VAL A 12 9.26 -3.78 -8.10
C VAL A 12 9.11 -3.19 -6.69
N ALA A 13 8.61 -3.96 -5.73
CA ALA A 13 8.50 -3.54 -4.35
C ALA A 13 9.87 -3.24 -3.72
N ALA A 14 10.87 -4.10 -3.95
CA ALA A 14 12.21 -3.92 -3.40
C ALA A 14 12.87 -2.64 -3.94
N GLU A 15 12.78 -2.41 -5.26
CA GLU A 15 13.26 -1.19 -5.90
C GLU A 15 12.57 0.04 -5.30
N THR A 16 11.24 0.04 -5.27
CA THR A 16 10.43 1.13 -4.74
C THR A 16 10.75 1.42 -3.27
N LEU A 17 10.83 0.40 -2.42
CA LEU A 17 11.10 0.58 -0.99
C LEU A 17 12.56 0.95 -0.71
N SER A 18 13.50 0.64 -1.61
CA SER A 18 14.90 1.03 -1.45
C SER A 18 15.14 2.51 -1.78
N ARG A 19 14.46 3.03 -2.81
CA ARG A 19 14.71 4.38 -3.36
C ARG A 19 13.63 5.41 -3.00
N PHE A 20 12.39 4.95 -2.83
CA PHE A 20 11.20 5.80 -2.74
C PHE A 20 10.44 5.71 -1.41
N ARG A 21 10.88 4.86 -0.48
CA ARG A 21 10.23 4.65 0.83
C ARG A 21 10.01 5.93 1.64
N ALA A 22 10.90 6.91 1.53
CA ALA A 22 10.83 8.17 2.28
C ALA A 22 9.75 9.15 1.78
N ASN A 23 9.10 8.90 0.62
CA ASN A 23 8.14 9.84 0.02
C ASN A 23 6.88 10.07 0.87
N GLY A 24 6.75 11.03 1.77
CA GLY A 24 5.52 11.16 2.60
C GLY A 24 4.18 11.44 1.87
N HIS A 25 4.14 11.62 0.55
CA HIS A 25 2.94 12.04 -0.17
C HIS A 25 1.98 10.89 -0.47
N GLY A 26 0.68 11.15 -0.30
CA GLY A 26 -0.40 10.21 -0.63
C GLY A 26 -1.05 10.46 -2.00
N ARG A 27 -0.52 11.38 -2.81
CA ARG A 27 -1.04 11.73 -4.14
C ARG A 27 0.07 11.72 -5.17
N LEU A 28 -0.26 11.39 -6.41
CA LEU A 28 0.67 11.27 -7.53
C LEU A 28 0.40 12.32 -8.61
N THR A 29 1.41 13.05 -9.04
CA THR A 29 1.39 13.87 -10.25
C THR A 29 2.09 13.12 -11.36
N VAL A 30 1.42 12.97 -12.50
CA VAL A 30 2.01 12.41 -13.71
C VAL A 30 2.50 13.55 -14.60
N MET A 31 3.75 13.51 -15.00
CA MET A 31 4.36 14.42 -15.97
C MET A 31 4.84 13.60 -17.17
N THR A 32 4.44 13.97 -18.38
CA THR A 32 4.73 13.19 -19.60
C THR A 32 4.85 14.09 -20.83
N ASN A 33 5.59 13.66 -21.85
CA ASN A 33 5.54 14.26 -23.20
C ASN A 33 4.64 13.49 -24.18
N ALA A 34 4.04 12.39 -23.72
CA ALA A 34 3.19 11.54 -24.52
C ALA A 34 1.82 11.40 -23.83
N GLY A 35 0.82 12.09 -24.37
CA GLY A 35 -0.56 12.05 -23.85
C GLY A 35 -1.12 10.64 -23.71
N GLY A 36 -0.83 9.74 -24.65
CA GLY A 36 -1.26 8.33 -24.57
C GLY A 36 -0.70 7.62 -23.33
N ALA A 37 0.59 7.77 -23.03
CA ALA A 37 1.18 7.23 -21.81
C ALA A 37 0.60 7.89 -20.55
N GLY A 38 0.27 9.18 -20.61
CA GLY A 38 -0.46 9.87 -19.56
C GLY A 38 -1.82 9.25 -19.27
N VAL A 39 -2.60 8.94 -20.32
CA VAL A 39 -3.90 8.26 -20.18
C VAL A 39 -3.72 6.87 -19.55
N MET A 40 -2.74 6.08 -20.00
CA MET A 40 -2.45 4.77 -19.39
C MET A 40 -2.12 4.88 -17.89
N ALA A 41 -1.32 5.87 -17.50
CA ALA A 41 -1.01 6.13 -16.10
C ALA A 41 -2.27 6.54 -15.29
N ALA A 42 -3.13 7.37 -15.87
CA ALA A 42 -4.37 7.81 -15.22
C ALA A 42 -5.37 6.65 -15.06
N ASP A 43 -5.53 5.81 -16.08
CA ASP A 43 -6.39 4.63 -16.03
C ASP A 43 -5.86 3.61 -15.00
N ALA A 44 -4.55 3.37 -14.97
CA ALA A 44 -3.92 2.54 -13.95
C ALA A 44 -4.12 3.12 -12.55
N ALA A 45 -4.01 4.45 -12.39
CA ALA A 45 -4.21 5.10 -11.09
C ALA A 45 -5.66 4.95 -10.61
N ALA A 46 -6.63 5.10 -11.51
CA ALA A 46 -8.03 4.84 -11.21
C ALA A 46 -8.28 3.37 -10.83
N HIS A 47 -7.64 2.43 -11.53
CA HIS A 47 -7.76 0.99 -11.26
C HIS A 47 -7.19 0.60 -9.89
N GLU A 48 -6.02 1.11 -9.53
CA GLU A 48 -5.29 0.81 -8.29
C GLU A 48 -5.77 1.65 -7.09
N GLY A 49 -6.69 2.60 -7.30
CA GLY A 49 -7.15 3.53 -6.26
C GLY A 49 -6.09 4.57 -5.85
N VAL A 50 -5.12 4.85 -6.72
CA VAL A 50 -4.11 5.89 -6.51
C VAL A 50 -4.71 7.25 -6.82
N ALA A 51 -4.75 8.12 -5.81
CA ALA A 51 -5.23 9.49 -5.99
C ALA A 51 -4.24 10.34 -6.79
N LEU A 52 -4.67 10.84 -7.94
CA LEU A 52 -3.93 11.87 -8.67
C LEU A 52 -4.00 13.20 -7.92
N ALA A 53 -2.87 13.93 -7.89
CA ALA A 53 -2.80 15.26 -7.30
C ALA A 53 -3.63 16.27 -8.10
N ASP A 54 -4.28 17.17 -7.40
CA ASP A 54 -5.00 18.31 -7.97
C ASP A 54 -4.07 19.54 -7.91
N PRO A 55 -3.60 20.07 -9.05
CA PRO A 55 -2.68 21.19 -9.06
C PRO A 55 -3.38 22.46 -8.55
N GLY A 56 -2.85 23.03 -7.45
CA GLY A 56 -3.39 24.27 -6.90
C GLY A 56 -3.22 25.47 -7.85
N CYS A 57 -3.98 26.54 -7.62
CA CYS A 57 -3.96 27.74 -8.47
C CYS A 57 -2.56 28.32 -8.69
N ALA A 58 -1.70 28.28 -7.68
CA ALA A 58 -0.32 28.76 -7.79
C ALA A 58 0.53 27.89 -8.72
N LEU A 59 0.39 26.57 -8.65
CA LEU A 59 1.07 25.64 -9.53
C LEU A 59 0.55 25.79 -10.97
N LEU A 60 -0.78 25.86 -11.15
CA LEU A 60 -1.40 26.08 -12.45
C LEU A 60 -0.87 27.35 -13.13
N ALA A 61 -0.80 28.47 -12.39
CA ALA A 61 -0.29 29.73 -12.94
C ALA A 61 1.19 29.64 -13.36
N ARG A 62 2.02 28.88 -12.61
CA ARG A 62 3.41 28.63 -13.00
C ARG A 62 3.49 27.75 -14.24
N LEU A 63 2.69 26.68 -14.30
CA LEU A 63 2.66 25.78 -15.45
C LEU A 63 2.11 26.48 -16.71
N ASP A 64 1.12 27.36 -16.59
CA ASP A 64 0.58 28.16 -17.71
C ASP A 64 1.64 29.09 -18.33
N ALA A 65 2.65 29.52 -17.57
CA ALA A 65 3.75 30.32 -18.09
C ALA A 65 4.83 29.48 -18.80
N LEU A 66 4.91 28.19 -18.50
CA LEU A 66 5.94 27.27 -18.99
C LEU A 66 5.46 26.40 -20.16
N LEU A 67 4.18 26.03 -20.14
CA LEU A 67 3.60 25.05 -21.05
C LEU A 67 2.86 25.72 -22.22
N PRO A 68 2.82 25.07 -23.39
CA PRO A 68 2.02 25.55 -24.53
C PRO A 68 0.56 25.75 -24.16
N ALA A 69 -0.11 26.74 -24.76
CA ALA A 69 -1.47 27.14 -24.38
C ALA A 69 -2.53 26.00 -24.42
N ASN A 70 -2.28 24.97 -25.23
CA ASN A 70 -3.13 23.80 -25.43
C ASN A 70 -2.90 22.66 -24.42
N TRP A 71 -2.06 22.84 -23.41
CA TRP A 71 -1.90 21.83 -22.34
C TRP A 71 -3.19 21.69 -21.51
N SER A 72 -3.35 20.53 -20.87
CA SER A 72 -4.61 20.07 -20.27
C SER A 72 -5.09 20.88 -19.05
N ARG A 73 -4.20 21.60 -18.36
CA ARG A 73 -4.46 22.20 -17.03
C ARG A 73 -4.98 21.19 -16.00
N ALA A 74 -4.59 19.94 -16.18
CA ALA A 74 -5.01 18.81 -15.37
C ALA A 74 -3.80 17.93 -15.05
N ASN A 75 -4.07 16.85 -14.31
CA ASN A 75 -3.14 15.77 -14.07
C ASN A 75 -3.70 14.52 -14.78
N PRO A 76 -3.02 13.95 -15.79
CA PRO A 76 -1.61 14.16 -16.18
C PRO A 76 -1.26 15.52 -16.79
N ILE A 77 -0.03 15.97 -16.50
CA ILE A 77 0.61 17.15 -17.10
C ILE A 77 1.35 16.70 -18.36
N ASP A 78 0.70 16.89 -19.51
CA ASP A 78 1.31 16.67 -20.82
C ASP A 78 2.10 17.90 -21.26
N ILE A 79 3.42 17.78 -21.31
CA ILE A 79 4.34 18.84 -21.74
C ILE A 79 4.53 18.89 -23.26
N ILE A 80 3.79 18.05 -24.00
CA ILE A 80 3.77 17.91 -25.46
C ILE A 80 5.03 17.23 -26.01
N GLY A 81 4.86 16.42 -27.06
CA GLY A 81 5.92 15.59 -27.65
C GLY A 81 7.09 16.36 -28.27
N ASP A 82 6.94 17.67 -28.48
CA ASP A 82 7.99 18.57 -28.98
C ASP A 82 8.83 19.24 -27.87
N ALA A 83 8.63 18.84 -26.61
CA ALA A 83 9.31 19.43 -25.48
C ALA A 83 10.85 19.35 -25.58
N PRO A 84 11.56 20.50 -25.59
CA PRO A 84 13.00 20.50 -25.40
C PRO A 84 13.34 20.16 -23.93
N ALA A 85 14.60 19.79 -23.67
CA ALA A 85 15.07 19.42 -22.33
C ALA A 85 14.79 20.50 -21.26
N GLU A 86 14.83 21.78 -21.64
CA GLU A 86 14.50 22.92 -20.77
C GLU A 86 13.06 22.83 -20.23
N ARG A 87 12.08 22.52 -21.09
CA ARG A 87 10.67 22.39 -20.67
C ARG A 87 10.49 21.28 -19.64
N TYR A 88 11.23 20.17 -19.78
CA TYR A 88 11.22 19.10 -18.76
C TYR A 88 11.78 19.60 -17.43
N ALA A 89 12.95 20.22 -17.43
CA ALA A 89 13.60 20.70 -16.22
C ALA A 89 12.76 21.77 -15.52
N GLU A 90 12.22 22.74 -16.25
CA GLU A 90 11.37 23.79 -15.69
C GLU A 90 10.06 23.23 -15.10
N THR A 91 9.41 22.31 -15.82
CA THR A 91 8.18 21.66 -15.34
C THR A 91 8.45 20.82 -14.10
N LEU A 92 9.48 19.96 -14.13
CA LEU A 92 9.85 19.15 -12.97
C LEU A 92 10.23 20.04 -11.78
N GLY A 93 10.96 21.13 -12.01
CA GLY A 93 11.32 22.11 -10.99
C GLY A 93 10.09 22.79 -10.37
N ALA A 94 9.08 23.13 -11.17
CA ALA A 94 7.82 23.68 -10.68
C ALA A 94 7.08 22.68 -9.78
N LEU A 95 7.01 21.40 -10.17
CA LEU A 95 6.38 20.34 -9.39
C LEU A 95 7.12 20.05 -8.08
N LEU A 96 8.45 19.99 -8.12
CA LEU A 96 9.26 19.75 -6.93
C LEU A 96 9.23 20.94 -5.95
N ALA A 97 9.00 22.16 -6.43
CA ALA A 97 8.85 23.33 -5.59
C ALA A 97 7.46 23.48 -4.96
N ASP A 98 6.44 22.75 -5.42
CA ASP A 98 5.06 22.87 -4.93
C ASP A 98 4.63 21.60 -4.17
N ALA A 99 4.26 21.74 -2.90
CA ALA A 99 3.84 20.62 -2.06
C ALA A 99 2.52 19.97 -2.53
N SER A 100 1.65 20.71 -3.22
CA SER A 100 0.38 20.19 -3.74
C SER A 100 0.57 19.15 -4.84
N ALA A 101 1.72 19.18 -5.54
CA ALA A 101 2.06 18.21 -6.58
C ALA A 101 2.32 16.80 -6.04
N GLY A 102 2.45 16.58 -4.72
CA GLY A 102 2.63 15.23 -4.17
C GLY A 102 3.89 14.53 -4.69
N ALA A 103 3.84 13.21 -4.86
CA ALA A 103 4.86 12.45 -5.56
C ALA A 103 4.81 12.75 -7.07
N VAL A 104 5.94 12.66 -7.78
CA VAL A 104 5.98 12.90 -9.24
C VAL A 104 6.36 11.61 -9.96
N LEU A 105 5.53 11.16 -10.89
CA LEU A 105 5.87 10.17 -11.90
C LEU A 105 6.32 10.92 -13.17
N PHE A 106 7.62 10.92 -13.41
CA PHE A 106 8.25 11.47 -14.60
C PHE A 106 8.23 10.42 -15.72
N MET A 107 7.59 10.71 -16.84
CA MET A 107 7.54 9.80 -17.99
C MET A 107 8.10 10.45 -19.24
N HIS A 108 8.84 9.66 -20.02
CA HIS A 108 9.41 10.09 -21.28
C HIS A 108 9.28 9.00 -22.33
N ALA A 109 8.66 9.34 -23.47
CA ALA A 109 8.76 8.57 -24.70
C ALA A 109 9.75 9.25 -25.65
N PRO A 110 10.73 8.52 -26.22
CA PRO A 110 11.74 9.07 -27.11
C PRO A 110 11.10 9.64 -28.38
N THR A 111 11.62 10.79 -28.81
CA THR A 111 11.22 11.45 -30.06
C THR A 111 12.46 11.86 -30.85
N ALA A 112 12.29 12.22 -32.12
CA ALA A 112 13.39 12.74 -32.94
C ALA A 112 13.81 14.18 -32.57
N ILE A 113 13.14 14.83 -31.61
CA ILE A 113 13.27 16.26 -31.32
C ILE A 113 14.35 16.52 -30.26
N VAL A 114 14.41 15.67 -29.22
CA VAL A 114 15.35 15.80 -28.13
C VAL A 114 15.92 14.43 -27.76
N ARG A 115 17.22 14.35 -27.48
CA ARG A 115 17.82 13.12 -26.96
C ARG A 115 17.37 12.91 -25.52
N SER A 116 16.94 11.70 -25.18
CA SER A 116 16.54 11.34 -23.82
C SER A 116 17.67 11.58 -22.80
N GLU A 117 18.93 11.40 -23.20
CA GLU A 117 20.10 11.73 -22.37
C GLU A 117 20.15 13.21 -21.99
N ASP A 118 19.87 14.12 -22.93
CA ASP A 118 19.91 15.57 -22.68
C ASP A 118 18.78 15.98 -21.73
N VAL A 119 17.60 15.37 -21.90
CA VAL A 119 16.47 15.52 -20.96
C VAL A 119 16.89 15.07 -19.55
N ALA A 120 17.48 13.88 -19.42
CA ALA A 120 17.92 13.38 -18.12
C ALA A 120 18.94 14.31 -17.48
N ARG A 121 19.97 14.74 -18.22
CA ARG A 121 21.01 15.65 -17.74
C ARG A 121 20.47 16.99 -17.27
N ALA A 122 19.46 17.54 -17.96
CA ALA A 122 18.81 18.78 -17.55
C ALA A 122 18.04 18.63 -16.22
N CYS A 123 17.46 17.45 -15.96
CA CYS A 123 16.70 17.17 -14.74
C CYS A 123 17.58 16.77 -13.54
N LEU A 124 18.76 16.18 -13.75
CA LEU A 124 19.65 15.68 -12.69
C LEU A 124 19.90 16.67 -11.52
N PRO A 125 20.18 17.96 -11.75
CA PRO A 125 20.41 18.90 -10.65
C PRO A 125 19.21 19.03 -9.70
N LEU A 126 17.98 18.88 -10.21
CA LEU A 126 16.74 19.03 -9.46
C LEU A 126 16.46 17.83 -8.54
N LEU A 127 16.95 16.64 -8.94
CA LEU A 127 16.78 15.40 -8.18
C LEU A 127 17.60 15.37 -6.88
N ARG A 128 18.64 16.21 -6.76
CA ARG A 128 19.44 16.32 -5.54
C ARG A 128 18.54 16.75 -4.37
N GLY A 129 18.42 15.89 -3.37
CA GLY A 129 17.53 16.11 -2.22
C GLY A 129 16.05 15.81 -2.48
N HIS A 130 15.66 15.48 -3.71
CA HIS A 130 14.28 15.20 -4.12
C HIS A 130 14.09 13.83 -4.77
N ALA A 131 15.14 13.01 -4.91
CA ALA A 131 15.07 11.69 -5.55
C ALA A 131 13.97 10.80 -4.96
N SER A 132 13.78 10.84 -3.63
CA SER A 132 12.71 10.11 -2.96
C SER A 132 11.31 10.67 -3.22
N ARG A 133 11.16 11.73 -4.02
CA ARG A 133 9.88 12.33 -4.42
C ARG A 133 9.55 12.08 -5.90
N VAL A 134 10.53 11.63 -6.69
CA VAL A 134 10.38 11.31 -8.11
C VAL A 134 10.45 9.79 -8.36
N MET A 135 9.54 9.29 -9.18
CA MET A 135 9.58 8.00 -9.87
C MET A 135 9.78 8.28 -11.35
N SER A 136 10.41 7.38 -12.10
CA SER A 136 10.52 7.52 -13.55
C SER A 136 9.98 6.33 -14.32
N ALA A 137 9.49 6.60 -15.53
CA ALA A 137 9.24 5.61 -16.56
C ALA A 137 9.81 6.12 -17.89
N TRP A 138 10.99 5.62 -18.24
CA TRP A 138 11.57 5.83 -19.56
C TRP A 138 11.04 4.77 -20.52
N LEU A 139 10.09 5.17 -21.37
CA LEU A 139 9.37 4.29 -22.28
C LEU A 139 10.24 4.02 -23.51
N ASP A 140 10.42 2.75 -23.90
CA ASP A 140 11.47 2.21 -24.79
C ASP A 140 12.61 1.55 -23.98
N ASP A 141 13.54 0.90 -24.66
CA ASP A 141 14.64 0.18 -24.04
C ASP A 141 15.97 0.83 -24.46
N ASP A 142 16.42 0.58 -25.68
CA ASP A 142 17.72 1.05 -26.17
C ASP A 142 17.79 2.58 -26.29
N ALA A 143 16.73 3.24 -26.77
CA ALA A 143 16.76 4.68 -27.04
C ALA A 143 16.87 5.51 -25.75
N VAL A 144 16.46 4.95 -24.62
CA VAL A 144 16.38 5.63 -23.32
C VAL A 144 17.35 5.06 -22.29
N ALA A 145 18.06 3.97 -22.60
CA ALA A 145 18.91 3.24 -21.64
C ALA A 145 19.91 4.12 -20.89
N GLN A 146 20.51 5.12 -21.56
CA GLN A 146 21.45 6.03 -20.90
C GLN A 146 20.74 7.02 -19.98
N ALA A 147 19.57 7.52 -20.38
CA ALA A 147 18.76 8.43 -19.58
C ALA A 147 18.23 7.75 -18.30
N ARG A 148 17.75 6.50 -18.45
CA ARG A 148 17.37 5.60 -17.36
C ARG A 148 18.50 5.46 -16.34
N ARG A 149 19.69 5.03 -16.77
CA ARG A 149 20.86 4.88 -15.89
C ARG A 149 21.21 6.16 -15.14
N LEU A 150 21.14 7.33 -15.77
CA LEU A 150 21.42 8.60 -15.09
C LEU A 150 20.43 8.86 -13.94
N PHE A 151 19.15 8.57 -14.11
CA PHE A 151 18.13 8.71 -13.06
C PHE A 151 18.31 7.68 -11.95
N GLU A 152 18.59 6.42 -12.30
CA GLU A 152 18.90 5.37 -11.35
C GLU A 152 20.14 5.71 -10.51
N ASP A 153 21.21 6.21 -11.11
CA ASP A 153 22.43 6.66 -10.41
C ASP A 153 22.15 7.85 -9.48
N ALA A 154 21.14 8.67 -9.79
CA ALA A 154 20.67 9.77 -8.95
C ALA A 154 19.73 9.32 -7.80
N GLY A 155 19.42 8.01 -7.71
CA GLY A 155 18.57 7.45 -6.67
C GLY A 155 17.07 7.45 -6.98
N VAL A 156 16.67 7.75 -8.22
CA VAL A 156 15.27 7.65 -8.65
C VAL A 156 14.92 6.17 -8.89
N ALA A 157 13.71 5.76 -8.50
CA ALA A 157 13.17 4.45 -8.85
C ALA A 157 12.60 4.48 -10.27
N ASP A 158 13.00 3.53 -11.12
CA ASP A 158 12.59 3.47 -12.51
C ASP A 158 11.69 2.26 -12.78
N TYR A 159 10.78 2.39 -13.74
CA TYR A 159 9.82 1.36 -14.09
C TYR A 159 9.67 1.27 -15.60
N ALA A 160 9.38 0.07 -16.11
CA ALA A 160 9.32 -0.17 -17.54
C ALA A 160 8.08 0.46 -18.19
N THR A 161 6.97 0.57 -17.44
CA THR A 161 5.69 1.05 -17.97
C THR A 161 4.97 1.99 -16.99
N PRO A 162 4.02 2.83 -17.49
CA PRO A 162 3.22 3.69 -16.63
C PRO A 162 2.43 2.92 -15.57
N GLU A 163 1.87 1.76 -15.93
CA GLU A 163 1.07 0.92 -15.05
C GLU A 163 1.93 0.30 -13.94
N GLU A 164 3.14 -0.17 -14.28
CA GLU A 164 4.08 -0.71 -13.29
C GLU A 164 4.51 0.37 -12.28
N ALA A 165 4.78 1.59 -12.76
CA ALA A 165 5.10 2.72 -11.89
C ALA A 165 3.95 3.09 -10.95
N VAL A 166 2.71 3.09 -11.45
CA VAL A 166 1.52 3.38 -10.63
C VAL A 166 1.26 2.26 -9.63
N HIS A 167 1.39 1.00 -10.04
CA HIS A 167 1.27 -0.17 -9.17
C HIS A 167 2.31 -0.10 -8.05
N ALA A 168 3.56 0.22 -8.36
CA ALA A 168 4.61 0.44 -7.38
C ALA A 168 4.25 1.53 -6.34
N PHE A 169 3.63 2.62 -6.78
CA PHE A 169 3.14 3.67 -5.88
C PHE A 169 2.03 3.15 -4.96
N ALA A 170 1.08 2.37 -5.49
CA ALA A 170 0.02 1.74 -4.70
C ALA A 170 0.57 0.75 -3.66
N MET A 171 1.60 -0.02 -4.02
CA MET A 171 2.31 -0.91 -3.09
C MET A 171 2.97 -0.12 -1.95
N LEU A 172 3.57 1.04 -2.23
CA LEU A 172 4.15 1.90 -1.19
C LEU A 172 3.06 2.44 -0.25
N GLN A 173 1.91 2.85 -0.76
CA GLN A 173 0.78 3.29 0.07
C GLN A 173 0.28 2.15 0.96
N THR A 174 0.13 0.95 0.41
CA THR A 174 -0.25 -0.25 1.16
C THR A 174 0.77 -0.58 2.24
N TYR A 175 2.06 -0.53 1.91
CA TYR A 175 3.14 -0.73 2.88
C TYR A 175 3.02 0.24 4.04
N ARG A 176 2.80 1.54 3.78
CA ARG A 176 2.68 2.55 4.84
C ARG A 176 1.47 2.36 5.72
N ARG A 177 0.29 2.17 5.12
CA ARG A 177 -0.92 1.86 5.87
C ARG A 177 -0.68 0.66 6.79
N ASN A 178 -0.02 -0.38 6.28
CA ASN A 178 0.30 -1.56 7.08
C ASN A 178 1.37 -1.30 8.15
N GLN A 179 2.25 -0.31 8.00
CA GLN A 179 3.16 0.12 9.07
C GLN A 179 2.43 0.92 10.14
N GLU A 180 1.51 1.80 9.76
CA GLU A 180 0.68 2.56 10.69
C GLU A 180 -0.18 1.63 11.55
N ILE A 181 -0.89 0.68 10.93
CA ILE A 181 -1.69 -0.34 11.64
C ILE A 181 -0.83 -1.18 12.60
N LEU A 182 0.42 -1.49 12.25
CA LEU A 182 1.31 -2.26 13.14
C LEU A 182 1.82 -1.43 14.34
N MET A 183 1.83 -0.10 14.21
CA MET A 183 2.25 0.82 15.27
C MET A 183 1.07 1.26 16.14
N GLU A 184 -0.17 1.08 15.67
CA GLU A 184 -1.34 1.18 16.51
C GLU A 184 -1.21 0.16 17.65
N THR A 185 -1.14 0.65 18.88
CA THR A 185 -1.30 -0.21 20.04
C THR A 185 -2.72 -0.74 19.95
N PRO A 186 -2.96 -2.07 19.86
CA PRO A 186 -4.31 -2.58 19.91
C PRO A 186 -4.98 -1.94 21.11
N GLY A 187 -6.16 -1.34 20.90
CA GLY A 187 -6.97 -0.94 22.04
C GLY A 187 -6.99 -2.13 22.99
N ALA A 188 -6.82 -1.89 24.29
CA ALA A 188 -7.06 -2.92 25.28
C ALA A 188 -8.56 -3.24 25.19
N ASP A 189 -8.92 -4.05 24.20
CA ASP A 189 -10.20 -4.70 24.16
C ASP A 189 -10.15 -5.54 25.41
N GLN A 190 -10.84 -5.06 26.43
CA GLN A 190 -11.15 -5.86 27.60
C GLN A 190 -12.15 -6.89 27.08
N GLY A 191 -11.66 -7.85 26.28
CA GLY A 191 -12.36 -9.09 26.02
C GLY A 191 -12.90 -9.58 27.36
N ALA A 192 -14.10 -10.18 27.33
CA ALA A 192 -14.89 -10.47 28.53
C ALA A 192 -14.00 -10.77 29.74
N VAL A 193 -14.04 -9.89 30.75
CA VAL A 193 -13.23 -10.03 31.96
C VAL A 193 -13.46 -11.46 32.46
N PRO A 194 -12.42 -12.31 32.48
CA PRO A 194 -12.65 -13.70 32.78
C PRO A 194 -13.23 -13.83 34.20
N ASP A 195 -14.15 -14.78 34.40
CA ASP A 195 -14.59 -15.13 35.75
C ASP A 195 -13.44 -15.85 36.47
N ALA A 196 -12.53 -15.05 37.02
CA ALA A 196 -11.34 -15.53 37.69
C ALA A 196 -11.69 -16.46 38.86
N ALA A 197 -12.82 -16.23 39.55
CA ALA A 197 -13.25 -17.07 40.65
C ALA A 197 -13.65 -18.46 40.13
N ALA A 198 -14.43 -18.53 39.04
CA ALA A 198 -14.80 -19.79 38.41
C ALA A 198 -13.58 -20.56 37.88
N VAL A 199 -12.65 -19.86 37.22
CA VAL A 199 -11.40 -20.47 36.70
C VAL A 199 -10.57 -21.06 37.84
N HIS A 200 -10.34 -20.30 38.92
CA HIS A 200 -9.58 -20.79 40.08
C HIS A 200 -10.29 -21.94 40.79
N ALA A 201 -11.62 -21.92 40.87
CA ALA A 201 -12.38 -23.03 41.47
C ALA A 201 -12.23 -24.32 40.66
N THR A 202 -12.35 -24.26 39.32
CA THR A 202 -12.18 -25.42 38.44
C THR A 202 -10.76 -25.97 38.49
N LEU A 203 -9.74 -25.10 38.38
CA LEU A 203 -8.34 -25.52 38.47
C LEU A 203 -7.98 -26.04 39.87
N GLY A 204 -8.49 -25.40 40.92
CA GLY A 204 -8.27 -25.79 42.30
C GLY A 204 -8.83 -27.18 42.63
N ALA A 205 -10.01 -27.51 42.10
CA ALA A 205 -10.60 -28.84 42.25
C ALA A 205 -9.75 -29.92 41.56
N ALA A 206 -9.32 -29.69 40.33
CA ALA A 206 -8.46 -30.62 39.61
C ALA A 206 -7.09 -30.82 40.28
N LEU A 207 -6.49 -29.74 40.79
CA LEU A 207 -5.22 -29.81 41.51
C LEU A 207 -5.35 -30.52 42.87
N ALA A 208 -6.45 -30.30 43.60
CA ALA A 208 -6.72 -31.00 44.86
C ALA A 208 -6.87 -32.52 44.65
N GLU A 209 -7.38 -32.92 43.49
CA GLU A 209 -7.51 -34.31 43.06
C GLU A 209 -6.22 -34.88 42.40
N GLN A 210 -5.12 -34.10 42.38
CA GLN A 210 -3.84 -34.44 41.74
C GLN A 210 -3.99 -34.83 40.25
N ARG A 211 -4.96 -34.24 39.55
CA ARG A 211 -5.17 -34.48 38.12
C ARG A 211 -4.32 -33.55 37.27
N GLU A 212 -3.72 -34.11 36.24
CA GLU A 212 -2.99 -33.35 35.20
C GLU A 212 -3.89 -32.93 34.03
N TRP A 213 -5.14 -33.42 34.00
CA TRP A 213 -6.09 -33.19 32.91
C TRP A 213 -7.45 -32.74 33.45
N LEU A 214 -8.09 -31.83 32.71
CA LEU A 214 -9.49 -31.44 32.92
C LEU A 214 -10.41 -32.37 32.12
N GLY A 215 -11.54 -32.74 32.71
CA GLY A 215 -12.62 -33.39 32.01
C GLY A 215 -13.29 -32.44 31.00
N GLU A 216 -14.05 -32.97 30.06
CA GLU A 216 -14.67 -32.19 28.99
C GLU A 216 -15.58 -31.05 29.50
N GLN A 217 -16.33 -31.30 30.59
CA GLN A 217 -17.18 -30.29 31.22
C GLN A 217 -16.36 -29.18 31.89
N GLU A 218 -15.25 -29.54 32.54
CA GLU A 218 -14.36 -28.59 33.23
C GLU A 218 -13.63 -27.72 32.20
N ALA A 219 -13.07 -28.33 31.14
CA ALA A 219 -12.39 -27.61 30.07
C ALA A 219 -13.33 -26.64 29.35
N LYS A 220 -14.55 -27.06 29.01
CA LYS A 220 -15.55 -26.19 28.37
C LYS A 220 -16.06 -25.09 29.29
N SER A 221 -16.20 -25.35 30.59
CA SER A 221 -16.54 -24.33 31.57
C SER A 221 -15.44 -23.27 31.68
N LEU A 222 -14.17 -23.70 31.66
CA LEU A 222 -13.03 -22.79 31.67
C LEU A 222 -12.98 -21.93 30.40
N LEU A 223 -13.18 -22.51 29.21
CA LEU A 223 -13.25 -21.75 27.95
C LEU A 223 -14.38 -20.70 27.99
N ARG A 224 -15.57 -21.05 28.48
CA ARG A 224 -16.68 -20.08 28.66
C ARG A 224 -16.35 -18.99 29.66
N ALA A 225 -15.62 -19.30 30.73
CA ALA A 225 -15.19 -18.29 31.69
C ALA A 225 -14.24 -17.24 31.07
N TYR A 226 -13.60 -17.55 29.95
CA TYR A 226 -12.82 -16.62 29.11
C TYR A 226 -13.60 -16.04 27.92
N GLY A 227 -14.92 -16.23 27.87
CA GLY A 227 -15.77 -15.74 26.79
C GLY A 227 -15.65 -16.52 25.47
N ILE A 228 -15.01 -17.69 25.48
CA ILE A 228 -14.91 -18.56 24.30
C ILE A 228 -16.16 -19.42 24.21
N GLU A 229 -16.87 -19.33 23.10
CA GLU A 229 -18.10 -20.08 22.86
C GLU A 229 -17.80 -21.58 22.71
N THR A 230 -18.58 -22.42 23.39
CA THR A 230 -18.44 -23.88 23.34
C THR A 230 -19.80 -24.53 23.15
N VAL A 231 -19.83 -25.72 22.54
CA VAL A 231 -21.05 -26.54 22.49
C VAL A 231 -21.58 -26.81 23.92
N PRO A 232 -22.90 -26.66 24.17
CA PRO A 232 -23.50 -26.98 25.46
C PRO A 232 -23.14 -28.40 25.92
N THR A 233 -22.82 -28.56 27.20
CA THR A 233 -22.36 -29.84 27.76
C THR A 233 -22.93 -29.98 29.17
N VAL A 234 -23.64 -31.08 29.42
CA VAL A 234 -24.15 -31.46 30.74
C VAL A 234 -23.62 -32.85 31.11
N ALA A 235 -23.23 -33.01 32.38
CA ALA A 235 -22.98 -34.33 32.95
C ALA A 235 -24.28 -34.93 33.45
N LEU A 236 -24.45 -36.23 33.21
CA LEU A 236 -25.55 -37.03 33.72
C LEU A 236 -25.01 -38.13 34.62
N ALA A 237 -25.82 -38.54 35.60
CA ALA A 237 -25.55 -39.76 36.35
C ALA A 237 -25.56 -40.96 35.40
N PRO A 238 -24.76 -42.02 35.65
CA PRO A 238 -24.73 -43.23 34.82
C PRO A 238 -25.95 -44.12 35.11
N THR A 239 -27.16 -43.56 35.00
CA THR A 239 -28.44 -44.24 35.22
C THR A 239 -29.36 -44.05 34.03
N ALA A 240 -30.22 -45.02 33.77
CA ALA A 240 -31.17 -44.97 32.65
C ALA A 240 -32.17 -43.82 32.83
N GLU A 241 -32.57 -43.55 34.07
CA GLU A 241 -33.49 -42.48 34.44
C GLU A 241 -32.90 -41.10 34.14
N ALA A 242 -31.62 -40.87 34.42
CA ALA A 242 -30.96 -39.58 34.15
C ALA A 242 -30.85 -39.27 32.65
N ALA A 243 -30.78 -40.29 31.79
CA ALA A 243 -30.78 -40.11 30.34
C ALA A 243 -32.15 -39.67 29.79
N VAL A 244 -33.25 -40.00 30.48
CA VAL A 244 -34.63 -39.69 30.06
C VAL A 244 -35.05 -38.28 30.47
N GLU A 245 -34.41 -37.69 31.50
CA GLU A 245 -34.71 -36.34 32.01
C GLU A 245 -34.06 -35.20 31.20
N LEU A 246 -33.34 -35.49 30.11
CA LEU A 246 -32.75 -34.45 29.26
C LEU A 246 -33.82 -33.48 28.72
N PRO A 247 -33.58 -32.15 28.75
CA PRO A 247 -34.51 -31.17 28.19
C PRO A 247 -34.82 -31.48 26.72
N ARG A 248 -36.13 -31.49 26.37
CA ARG A 248 -36.60 -31.62 24.97
C ARG A 248 -36.05 -30.44 24.15
N GLY A 249 -34.95 -30.67 23.44
CA GLY A 249 -34.21 -29.65 22.69
C GLY A 249 -32.75 -30.03 22.38
N TRP A 250 -32.22 -31.04 23.07
CA TRP A 250 -30.96 -31.69 22.69
C TRP A 250 -31.23 -32.67 21.54
N ASP A 251 -31.06 -32.22 20.29
CA ASP A 251 -31.13 -33.10 19.13
C ASP A 251 -29.91 -34.03 19.14
N THR A 252 -30.15 -35.32 19.42
CA THR A 252 -29.10 -36.36 19.44
C THR A 252 -28.65 -36.78 18.04
N ARG A 253 -29.14 -36.12 16.99
CA ARG A 253 -28.66 -36.31 15.62
C ARG A 253 -27.34 -35.59 15.40
N TRP A 254 -26.26 -36.36 15.43
CA TRP A 254 -24.98 -35.98 14.83
C TRP A 254 -25.21 -35.61 13.35
N ARG A 255 -24.95 -34.35 12.98
CA ARG A 255 -24.79 -33.94 11.58
C ARG A 255 -23.35 -34.16 11.15
#